data_AF-A0A427B6P8-F1
#
_entry.id   AF-A0A427B6P8-F1
#
_cell.length_a   1.000
_cell.length_b   1.000
_cell.length_c   1.000
_cell.angle_alpha   90.00
_cell.angle_beta   90.00
_cell.angle_gamma   90.00
#
_symmetry.space_group_name_H-M   'P 1'
#
loop_
_entity.id
_entity.type
_entity.pdbx_description
1 polymer ?
#
loop_
_entity_poly.entity_id
_entity_poly.type
_entity_poly.pdbx_seq_one_letter_code
_entity_poly.pdbx_strand_id
1 'polypeptide(L)'
;VDKHLSQSPSGRSQGSPPFDKSLVKVDIRDIVSVSACADLTLPRGAGLCIDTINGPIYLVADTWESLYGWLDAIRLVYTIFARGKSDILAGIITG
;
A
#
# COMPACT_ATOMS: atom_id res chain seq x y z
N VAL A 1 0.20 -51.55 -17.16
CA VAL A 1 -0.21 -50.42 -18.02
C VAL A 1 -0.88 -49.41 -17.14
N ASP A 2 -0.11 -48.39 -16.77
CA ASP A 2 -0.53 -47.21 -16.03
C ASP A 2 -1.49 -46.35 -16.86
N LYS A 3 -2.53 -45.80 -16.22
CA LYS A 3 -3.17 -44.57 -16.71
C LYS A 3 -3.75 -43.74 -15.57
N HIS A 4 -2.96 -42.76 -15.19
CA HIS A 4 -3.28 -41.53 -14.47
C HIS A 4 -4.46 -40.78 -15.11
N LEU A 5 -5.30 -40.09 -14.32
CA LEU A 5 -5.65 -38.66 -14.46
C LEU A 5 -6.81 -38.25 -13.51
N SER A 6 -6.38 -37.79 -12.33
CA SER A 6 -6.80 -36.57 -11.62
C SER A 6 -8.23 -36.05 -11.78
N GLN A 7 -8.99 -36.19 -10.70
CA GLN A 7 -10.20 -35.41 -10.41
C GLN A 7 -9.89 -33.91 -10.46
N SER A 8 -10.63 -33.17 -11.28
CA SER A 8 -10.58 -31.71 -11.29
C SER A 8 -11.19 -31.15 -10.00
N PRO A 9 -10.50 -30.27 -9.24
CA PRO A 9 -11.16 -29.52 -8.20
C PRO A 9 -11.99 -28.41 -8.86
N SER A 10 -13.30 -28.47 -8.64
CA SER A 10 -14.25 -27.46 -9.05
C SER A 10 -13.83 -26.11 -8.48
N GLY A 11 -13.35 -25.22 -9.33
CA GLY A 11 -13.05 -23.83 -9.00
C GLY A 11 -14.32 -23.07 -8.67
N ARG A 12 -14.78 -23.17 -7.41
CA ARG A 12 -15.57 -22.10 -6.80
C ARG A 12 -14.59 -20.95 -6.56
N SER A 13 -14.53 -20.00 -7.51
CA SER A 13 -14.15 -18.64 -7.16
C SER A 13 -15.18 -18.18 -6.13
N GLN A 14 -14.82 -18.28 -4.85
CA GLN A 14 -15.48 -17.47 -3.84
C GLN A 14 -15.33 -16.04 -4.32
N GLY A 15 -16.47 -15.45 -4.70
CA GLY A 15 -16.52 -14.04 -5.06
C GLY A 15 -15.80 -13.27 -3.97
N SER A 16 -14.80 -12.49 -4.36
CA SER A 16 -14.26 -11.46 -3.48
C SER A 16 -15.47 -10.74 -2.89
N PRO A 17 -15.60 -10.66 -1.54
CA PRO A 17 -16.63 -9.82 -0.97
C PRO A 17 -16.48 -8.42 -1.59
N PRO A 18 -17.59 -7.69 -1.79
CA PRO A 18 -17.48 -6.30 -2.21
C PRO A 18 -16.53 -5.65 -1.22
N PHE A 19 -15.34 -5.25 -1.69
CA PHE A 19 -14.48 -4.40 -0.91
C PHE A 19 -15.33 -3.17 -0.65
N ASP A 20 -15.93 -3.09 0.55
CA ASP A 20 -16.18 -1.79 1.15
C ASP A 20 -14.82 -1.14 1.07
N LYS A 21 -14.69 -0.19 0.13
CA LYS A 21 -13.44 0.52 -0.16
C LYS A 21 -13.19 1.37 1.07
N SER A 22 -12.70 0.74 2.13
CA SER A 22 -12.26 1.39 3.35
C SER A 22 -11.17 2.35 2.90
N LEU A 23 -11.54 3.61 2.78
CA LEU A 23 -10.65 4.63 2.32
C LEU A 23 -9.59 4.82 3.41
N VAL A 24 -8.35 4.44 3.13
CA VAL A 24 -7.24 4.67 4.05
C VAL A 24 -6.92 6.17 3.99
N LYS A 25 -7.19 6.87 5.09
CA LYS A 25 -6.85 8.29 5.25
C LYS A 25 -5.79 8.42 6.33
N VAL A 26 -4.70 9.12 6.00
CA VAL A 26 -3.61 9.44 6.92
C VAL A 26 -3.41 10.95 6.90
N ASP A 27 -3.44 11.59 8.07
CA ASP A 27 -3.05 13.00 8.18
C ASP A 27 -1.52 13.10 8.10
N ILE A 28 -1.00 14.01 7.29
CA ILE A 28 0.44 14.20 7.10
C ILE A 28 1.13 14.52 8.44
N ARG A 29 0.42 15.20 9.35
CA ARG A 29 0.93 15.54 10.70
C ARG A 29 1.10 14.33 11.61
N ASP A 30 0.32 13.29 11.35
CA ASP A 30 0.32 12.09 12.18
C ASP A 30 1.41 11.11 11.75
N ILE A 31 2.04 11.32 10.57
CA ILE A 31 3.11 10.47 10.06
C ILE A 31 4.38 10.67 10.88
N VAL A 32 4.82 9.59 11.52
CA VAL A 32 6.10 9.51 12.25
C VAL A 32 7.20 8.99 11.34
N SER A 33 6.90 7.95 10.56
CA SER A 33 7.88 7.23 9.76
C SER A 33 7.22 6.52 8.57
N VAL A 34 7.97 6.34 7.48
CA VAL A 34 7.53 5.57 6.31
C VAL A 34 8.69 4.68 5.85
N SER A 35 8.44 3.37 5.81
CA SER A 35 9.46 2.37 5.49
C SER A 35 8.92 1.25 4.61
N ALA A 36 9.81 0.67 3.80
CA ALA A 36 9.53 -0.60 3.15
C ALA A 36 9.45 -1.69 4.22
N CYS A 37 8.43 -2.53 4.13
CA CYS A 37 8.15 -3.60 5.08
C CYS A 37 8.12 -4.94 4.36
N ALA A 38 8.78 -5.93 4.94
CA ALA A 38 8.74 -7.32 4.50
C ALA A 38 8.07 -8.20 5.55
N ASP A 39 7.04 -7.68 6.23
CA ASP A 39 6.25 -8.47 7.18
C ASP A 39 5.63 -9.67 6.44
N LEU A 40 6.09 -10.85 6.85
CA LEU A 40 5.83 -12.15 6.23
C LEU A 40 4.38 -12.62 6.39
N THR A 41 3.56 -11.87 7.14
CA THR A 41 2.12 -12.12 7.30
C THR A 41 1.28 -11.48 6.19
N LEU A 42 1.85 -10.55 5.42
CA LEU A 42 1.19 -9.93 4.29
C LEU A 42 1.21 -10.84 3.04
N PRO A 43 0.21 -10.73 2.14
CA PRO A 43 0.27 -11.39 0.84
C PRO A 43 1.59 -11.10 0.14
N ARG A 44 2.08 -12.06 -0.65
CA ARG A 44 3.34 -11.94 -1.41
C ARG A 44 3.33 -10.61 -2.20
N GLY A 45 4.21 -9.69 -1.82
CA GLY A 45 4.25 -8.35 -2.40
C GLY A 45 5.25 -7.45 -1.69
N ALA A 46 5.45 -6.25 -2.24
CA ALA A 46 6.33 -5.25 -1.67
C ALA A 46 5.54 -4.42 -0.65
N GLY A 47 5.79 -4.63 0.64
CA GLY A 47 5.03 -3.99 1.73
C GLY A 47 5.52 -2.58 2.04
N LEU A 48 4.60 -1.72 2.47
CA LEU A 48 4.84 -0.37 2.99
C LEU A 48 4.25 -0.27 4.40
N CYS A 49 5.05 0.23 5.34
CA CYS A 49 4.59 0.58 6.68
C CYS A 49 4.60 2.11 6.82
N ILE A 50 3.46 2.68 7.18
CA ILE A 50 3.32 4.08 7.57
C ILE A 50 3.08 4.09 9.08
N ASP A 51 4.11 4.43 9.85
CA ASP A 51 3.98 4.58 11.28
C ASP A 51 3.32 5.92 11.58
N THR A 52 2.17 5.87 12.25
CA THR A 52 1.48 7.06 12.73
C THR A 52 1.44 7.10 14.25
N ILE A 53 1.12 8.27 14.82
CA ILE A 53 0.85 8.39 16.26
C ILE A 53 -0.31 7.51 16.75
N ASN A 54 -1.20 7.10 15.84
CA ASN A 54 -2.36 6.25 16.13
C ASN A 54 -2.08 4.75 15.89
N GLY A 55 -0.86 4.40 15.50
CA GLY A 55 -0.44 3.04 15.14
C GLY A 55 0.01 2.90 13.68
N PRO A 56 0.65 1.78 13.34
CA PRO A 56 1.14 1.51 11.99
C PRO A 56 0.00 1.15 11.04
N ILE A 57 0.11 1.61 9.80
CA ILE A 57 -0.77 1.25 8.68
C ILE A 57 0.07 0.51 7.64
N TYR A 58 -0.42 -0.65 7.22
CA TYR A 58 0.27 -1.52 6.26
C TYR A 58 -0.43 -1.49 4.90
N LEU A 59 0.34 -1.29 3.85
CA LEU A 59 -0.10 -1.35 2.45
C LEU A 59 0.77 -2.35 1.69
N VAL A 60 0.24 -2.94 0.63
CA VAL A 60 0.97 -3.89 -0.23
C VAL A 60 0.90 -3.39 -1.66
N ALA A 61 2.05 -3.32 -2.32
CA ALA A 61 2.15 -3.03 -3.75
C ALA A 61 2.41 -4.32 -4.55
N ASP A 62 1.91 -4.34 -5.79
CA ASP A 62 2.12 -5.46 -6.72
C ASP A 62 3.59 -5.63 -7.13
N THR A 63 4.37 -4.54 -7.09
CA THR A 63 5.80 -4.54 -7.45
C THR A 63 6.63 -3.70 -6.47
N TRP A 64 7.93 -4.03 -6.36
CA TRP A 64 8.90 -3.23 -5.62
C TRP A 64 9.08 -1.83 -6.20
N GLU A 65 9.00 -1.67 -7.52
CA GLU A 65 9.10 -0.37 -8.16
C GLU A 65 7.94 0.55 -7.75
N SER A 66 6.71 0.03 -7.75
CA SER A 66 5.54 0.77 -7.25
C SER A 66 5.69 1.13 -5.77
N LEU A 67 6.22 0.22 -4.94
CA LEU A 67 6.51 0.50 -3.53
C LEU A 67 7.48 1.69 -3.38
N TYR A 68 8.59 1.69 -4.11
CA TYR A 68 9.56 2.79 -4.06
C TYR A 68 8.95 4.10 -4.56
N GLY A 69 8.15 4.06 -5.62
CA GLY A 69 7.41 5.22 -6.11
C GLY A 69 6.46 5.82 -5.07
N TRP A 70 5.69 4.98 -4.36
CA TRP A 70 4.83 5.43 -3.25
C TRP A 70 5.63 6.04 -2.10
N LEU A 71 6.73 5.40 -1.73
CA LEU A 71 7.60 5.85 -0.65
C LEU A 71 8.25 7.21 -0.97
N ASP A 72 8.70 7.42 -2.21
CA ASP A 72 9.23 8.70 -2.67
C ASP A 72 8.13 9.77 -2.75
N ALA A 73 6.94 9.42 -3.23
CA ALA A 73 5.81 10.36 -3.28
C ALA A 73 5.40 10.85 -1.89
N ILE A 74 5.25 9.94 -0.92
CA ILE A 74 4.90 10.31 0.47
C ILE A 74 6.00 11.17 1.10
N ARG A 75 7.27 10.80 0.88
CA ARG A 75 8.41 11.60 1.36
C ARG A 75 8.44 12.99 0.76
N LEU A 76 8.11 13.13 -0.53
CA LEU A 76 8.01 14.44 -1.19
C LEU A 76 6.90 15.28 -0.57
N VAL A 77 5.70 14.72 -0.41
CA VAL A 77 4.55 15.39 0.22
C VAL A 77 4.91 15.85 1.65
N TYR A 78 5.47 14.96 2.46
CA TYR A 78 5.90 15.29 3.81
C TYR A 78 6.98 16.38 3.82
N THR A 79 7.95 16.31 2.91
CA THR A 79 9.02 17.32 2.79
C THR A 79 8.46 18.70 2.45
N ILE A 80 7.48 18.77 1.55
CA ILE A 80 6.81 20.02 1.19
C ILE A 80 6.04 20.57 2.39
N PHE A 81 5.29 19.71 3.08
CA PHE A 81 4.54 20.06 4.29
C PHE A 81 5.47 20.59 5.40
N ALA A 82 6.55 19.85 5.72
CA ALA A 82 7.51 20.22 6.76
C ALA A 82 8.24 21.54 6.47
N ARG A 83 8.34 21.92 5.19
CA ARG A 83 8.90 23.22 4.75
C ARG A 83 7.87 24.37 4.77
N GLY A 84 6.62 24.10 5.13
CA GLY A 84 5.54 25.09 5.15
C GLY A 84 5.04 25.51 3.76
N LYS A 85 5.33 24.73 2.71
CA LYS A 85 5.06 25.06 1.29
C LYS A 85 3.82 24.36 0.75
N SER A 86 2.74 24.32 1.55
CA SER A 86 1.53 23.56 1.20
C SER A 86 0.79 24.11 -0.03
N ASP A 87 0.99 25.38 -0.36
CA ASP A 87 0.55 26.04 -1.59
C ASP A 87 1.17 25.38 -2.84
N ILE A 88 2.44 24.97 -2.75
CA ILE A 88 3.12 24.23 -3.83
C ILE A 88 2.49 22.84 -4.00
N LEU A 89 2.15 22.18 -2.90
CA LEU A 89 1.49 20.87 -2.96
C LEU A 89 0.15 20.96 -3.71
N ALA A 90 -0.64 22.00 -3.44
CA ALA A 90 -1.89 22.24 -4.16
C ALA A 90 -1.63 22.34 -5.68
N GLY A 91 -0.62 23.11 -6.09
CA GLY A 91 -0.24 23.25 -7.50
C GLY A 91 0.21 21.95 -8.17
N ILE A 92 0.93 21.07 -7.45
CA ILE A 92 1.37 19.77 -7.97
C ILE A 92 0.18 18.83 -8.19
N ILE A 93 -0.82 18.85 -7.30
CA ILE A 93 -1.99 17.97 -7.38
C ILE A 93 -2.97 18.43 -8.45
N THR A 94 -3.12 19.75 -8.64
CA THR A 94 -4.04 20.33 -9.64
C THR A 94 -3.45 20.45 -11.04
N GLY A 95 -2.19 20.05 -11.25
CA GLY A 95 -1.46 20.15 -12.51
C GLY A 95 -2.10 19.39 -13.66
#